data_AF-A0A9X6S7H1-F1
#
_entry.id   AF-A0A9X6S7H1-F1
#
_cell.length_a   1.000
_cell.length_b   1.000
_cell.length_c   1.000
_cell.angle_alpha   90.00
_cell.angle_beta   90.00
_cell.angle_gamma   90.00
#
_symmetry.space_group_name_H-M   'P 1'
#
loop_
_entity.id
_entity.type
_entity.pdbx_description
1 polymer ?
#
loop_
_entity_poly.entity_id
_entity_poly.type
_entity_poly.pdbx_seq_one_letter_code
_entity_poly.pdbx_strand_id
1 'polypeptide(L)'
;MKTTEVLTPQEIIDLAENIINRYDLDYNNAEVELFENDVLAMIVEAPNHATIEVTVDLNNWVLEDKKIVQKIILRTIADEIRKFNADDEFDEFWSVDFGRHNGFRASEFIQMLQEDEAYFKECAVRMYKEAINLD
;
A
#
# COMPACT_ATOMS: atom_id res chain seq x y z
N MET A 1 2.40 -20.31 32.53
CA MET A 1 1.77 -19.67 31.36
C MET A 1 2.81 -18.75 30.76
N LYS A 2 3.17 -18.91 29.47
CA LYS A 2 3.86 -17.84 28.75
C LYS A 2 2.79 -16.79 28.48
N THR A 3 2.94 -15.61 29.02
CA THR A 3 2.20 -14.43 28.55
C THR A 3 2.61 -14.24 27.09
N THR A 4 1.68 -14.45 26.15
CA THR A 4 1.86 -13.96 24.79
C THR A 4 1.87 -12.44 24.91
N GLU A 5 2.95 -11.80 24.50
CA GLU A 5 3.07 -10.36 24.54
C GLU A 5 2.36 -9.80 23.31
N VAL A 6 1.41 -8.89 23.52
CA VAL A 6 0.72 -8.17 22.45
C VAL A 6 1.75 -7.29 21.74
N LEU A 7 1.75 -7.28 20.41
CA LEU A 7 2.61 -6.39 19.62
C LEU A 7 2.37 -4.94 20.06
N THR A 8 3.46 -4.24 20.30
CA THR A 8 3.43 -2.81 20.58
C THR A 8 3.03 -2.02 19.33
N PRO A 9 2.48 -0.81 19.47
CA PRO A 9 2.19 0.09 18.34
C PRO A 9 3.38 0.26 17.40
N GLN A 10 4.58 0.42 17.95
CA GLN A 10 5.80 0.56 17.15
C GLN A 10 6.14 -0.71 16.35
N GLU A 11 5.95 -1.90 16.92
CA GLU A 11 6.19 -3.15 16.18
C GLU A 11 5.23 -3.33 14.99
N ILE A 12 4.01 -2.79 15.09
CA ILE A 12 3.01 -2.80 14.01
C ILE A 12 3.42 -1.81 12.91
N ILE A 13 3.84 -0.60 13.29
CA ILE A 13 4.37 0.41 12.36
C ILE A 13 5.60 -0.15 11.63
N ASP A 14 6.58 -0.67 12.38
CA ASP A 14 7.80 -1.26 11.80
C ASP A 14 7.45 -2.41 10.84
N LEU A 15 6.45 -3.24 11.16
CA LEU A 15 5.98 -4.29 10.25
C LEU A 15 5.46 -3.74 8.93
N ALA A 16 4.63 -2.69 8.98
CA ALA A 16 4.08 -2.04 7.80
C ALA A 16 5.19 -1.39 6.96
N GLU A 17 6.06 -0.59 7.57
CA GLU A 17 7.22 0.03 6.90
C GLU A 17 8.14 -1.02 6.27
N ASN A 18 8.40 -2.14 6.96
CA ASN A 18 9.20 -3.23 6.41
C ASN A 18 8.53 -3.95 5.23
N ILE A 19 7.19 -3.94 5.14
CA ILE A 19 6.47 -4.45 3.96
C ILE A 19 6.61 -3.44 2.83
N ILE A 20 6.32 -2.16 3.08
CA ILE A 20 6.40 -1.09 2.08
C ILE A 20 7.80 -1.05 1.45
N ASN A 21 8.85 -1.01 2.27
CA ASN A 21 10.24 -1.00 1.80
C ASN A 21 10.62 -2.24 1.00
N ARG A 22 10.12 -3.42 1.38
CA ARG A 22 10.48 -4.69 0.71
C ARG A 22 9.83 -4.83 -0.66
N TYR A 23 8.67 -4.22 -0.84
CA TYR A 23 7.94 -4.24 -2.11
C TYR A 23 8.23 -2.99 -2.94
N ASP A 24 9.23 -2.18 -2.54
CA ASP A 24 9.61 -0.92 -3.18
C ASP A 24 8.35 -0.06 -3.45
N LEU A 25 7.60 0.23 -2.38
CA LEU A 25 6.35 1.01 -2.41
C LEU A 25 6.49 2.41 -1.77
N ASP A 26 7.71 2.94 -1.77
CA ASP A 26 8.04 4.28 -1.29
C ASP A 26 8.92 4.99 -2.32
N TYR A 27 8.33 5.96 -3.02
CA TYR A 27 9.01 6.85 -3.96
C TYR A 27 9.00 8.30 -3.45
N ASN A 28 9.13 8.45 -2.12
CA ASN A 28 9.17 9.66 -1.29
C ASN A 28 7.82 10.19 -0.77
N ASN A 29 6.72 9.47 -0.98
CA ASN A 29 5.41 9.80 -0.42
C ASN A 29 4.78 8.67 0.41
N ALA A 30 5.52 7.60 0.74
CA ALA A 30 4.97 6.59 1.64
C ALA A 30 4.88 7.12 3.07
N GLU A 31 3.77 6.82 3.73
CA GLU A 31 3.51 7.22 5.11
C GLU A 31 2.87 6.05 5.86
N VAL A 32 3.14 5.95 7.16
CA VAL A 32 2.54 4.96 8.05
C VAL A 32 2.16 5.64 9.36
N GLU A 33 0.89 5.55 9.74
CA GLU A 33 0.37 6.08 11.00
C GLU A 33 -0.55 5.06 11.67
N LEU A 34 -0.36 4.84 12.98
CA LEU A 34 -1.25 4.03 13.79
C LEU A 34 -2.02 4.94 14.75
N PHE A 35 -3.33 5.05 14.53
CA PHE A 35 -4.21 5.87 15.33
C PHE A 35 -4.59 5.20 16.65
N GLU A 36 -4.98 6.01 17.65
CA GLU A 36 -5.39 5.53 19.00
C GLU A 36 -6.59 4.57 19.00
N ASN A 37 -7.37 4.52 17.92
CA ASN A 37 -8.49 3.61 17.72
C ASN A 37 -8.09 2.30 17.02
N ASP A 38 -6.81 1.91 17.09
CA ASP A 38 -6.26 0.71 16.47
C ASP A 38 -6.49 0.65 14.95
N VAL A 39 -6.43 1.81 14.29
CA VAL A 39 -6.49 1.91 12.83
C VAL A 39 -5.09 2.23 12.31
N LEU A 40 -4.53 1.32 11.52
CA LEU A 40 -3.29 1.54 10.79
C LEU A 40 -3.62 2.13 9.42
N ALA A 41 -3.23 3.39 9.19
CA ALA A 41 -3.30 4.03 7.88
C ALA A 41 -1.91 4.04 7.24
N MET A 42 -1.88 3.81 5.94
CA MET A 42 -0.65 3.81 5.14
C MET A 42 -0.92 4.53 3.83
N ILE A 43 0.08 5.27 3.35
CA ILE A 43 0.16 5.68 1.95
C ILE A 43 1.26 4.84 1.31
N VAL A 44 0.95 4.20 0.19
CA VAL A 44 1.91 3.45 -0.62
C VAL A 44 2.02 4.07 -2.00
N GLU A 45 3.19 4.02 -2.61
CA GLU A 45 3.50 4.74 -3.84
C GLU A 45 4.20 3.86 -4.87
N ALA A 46 3.81 4.00 -6.14
CA ALA A 46 4.44 3.35 -7.28
C ALA A 46 5.50 4.24 -7.96
N PRO A 47 6.33 3.68 -8.87
CA PRO A 47 7.47 4.39 -9.44
C PRO A 47 7.15 5.70 -10.18
N ASN A 48 5.98 5.82 -10.81
CA ASN A 48 5.52 7.04 -11.46
C ASN A 48 4.62 7.91 -10.55
N HIS A 49 4.73 7.72 -9.24
CA HIS A 49 4.10 8.53 -8.18
C HIS A 49 2.59 8.39 -8.03
N ALA A 50 1.98 7.33 -8.59
CA ALA A 50 0.63 6.97 -8.17
C ALA A 50 0.64 6.55 -6.70
N THR A 51 -0.22 7.15 -5.88
CA THR A 51 -0.35 6.86 -4.45
C THR A 51 -1.69 6.21 -4.13
N ILE A 52 -1.69 5.32 -3.13
CA ILE A 52 -2.89 4.63 -2.67
C ILE A 52 -2.93 4.68 -1.15
N GLU A 53 -4.07 5.12 -0.61
CA GLU A 53 -4.36 5.05 0.82
C GLU A 53 -4.84 3.65 1.19
N VAL A 54 -4.25 3.07 2.23
CA VAL A 54 -4.57 1.73 2.73
C VAL A 54 -4.87 1.82 4.21
N THR A 55 -6.04 1.33 4.63
CA THR A 55 -6.46 1.33 6.03
C THR A 55 -6.68 -0.09 6.53
N VAL A 56 -6.09 -0.42 7.68
CA VAL A 56 -6.32 -1.70 8.38
C VAL A 56 -6.96 -1.40 9.73
N ASP A 57 -8.20 -1.86 9.91
CA ASP A 57 -8.84 -1.89 11.23
C ASP A 57 -8.31 -3.08 12.04
N LEU A 58 -7.53 -2.80 13.09
CA LEU A 58 -6.87 -3.79 13.94
C LEU A 58 -7.74 -4.25 15.12
N ASN A 59 -8.88 -3.60 15.40
CA ASN A 59 -9.72 -3.86 16.57
C ASN A 59 -10.24 -5.30 16.68
N ASN A 60 -10.36 -5.99 15.54
CA ASN A 60 -10.93 -7.33 15.46
C ASN A 60 -9.89 -8.46 15.42
N TRP A 61 -8.60 -8.16 15.63
CA TRP A 61 -7.52 -9.11 15.36
C TRP A 61 -6.69 -9.49 16.60
N VAL A 62 -6.11 -10.68 16.54
CA VAL A 62 -5.19 -11.17 17.57
C VAL A 62 -3.81 -10.55 17.32
N LEU A 63 -3.51 -9.46 18.04
CA LEU A 63 -2.25 -8.73 17.95
C LEU A 63 -1.08 -9.41 18.67
N GLU A 64 -1.30 -10.59 19.25
CA GLU A 64 -0.25 -11.39 19.91
C GLU A 64 0.58 -12.22 18.92
N ASP A 65 0.09 -12.39 17.68
CA ASP A 65 0.79 -13.16 16.64
C ASP A 65 1.27 -12.25 15.50
N LYS A 66 2.58 -11.96 15.53
CA LYS A 66 3.28 -11.20 14.50
C LYS A 66 3.01 -11.69 13.09
N LYS A 67 2.91 -13.01 12.86
CA LYS A 67 2.66 -13.55 11.52
C LYS A 67 1.24 -13.25 11.07
N ILE A 68 0.26 -13.33 11.97
CA ILE A 68 -1.14 -13.00 11.66
C ILE A 68 -1.25 -11.52 11.30
N VAL A 69 -0.67 -10.62 12.08
CA VAL A 69 -0.67 -9.18 11.78
C VAL A 69 0.03 -8.88 10.47
N GLN A 70 1.21 -9.45 10.23
CA GLN A 70 1.92 -9.31 8.95
C GLN A 70 1.06 -9.80 7.76
N LYS A 71 0.37 -10.94 7.91
CA LYS A 71 -0.50 -11.51 6.89
C LYS A 71 -1.71 -10.61 6.58
N ILE A 72 -2.28 -9.96 7.60
CA ILE A 72 -3.37 -9.00 7.43
C ILE A 72 -2.86 -7.78 6.65
N ILE A 73 -1.77 -7.15 7.09
CA ILE A 73 -1.21 -5.95 6.43
C ILE A 73 -0.87 -6.25 4.96
N LEU A 74 -0.18 -7.37 4.69
CA LEU A 74 0.14 -7.79 3.31
C LEU A 74 -1.11 -7.93 2.44
N ARG A 75 -2.17 -8.55 2.97
CA ARG A 75 -3.41 -8.77 2.22
C ARG A 75 -4.15 -7.47 1.97
N THR A 76 -4.27 -6.60 2.98
CA THR A 76 -4.97 -5.33 2.82
C THR A 76 -4.26 -4.43 1.82
N ILE A 77 -2.92 -4.30 1.90
CA ILE A 77 -2.16 -3.57 0.87
C ILE A 77 -2.40 -4.19 -0.50
N ALA A 78 -2.26 -5.52 -0.65
CA ALA A 78 -2.47 -6.20 -1.93
C ALA A 78 -3.89 -6.00 -2.50
N ASP A 79 -4.91 -6.04 -1.64
CA ASP A 79 -6.30 -5.84 -2.01
C ASP A 79 -6.54 -4.42 -2.51
N GLU A 80 -6.00 -3.40 -1.83
CA GLU A 80 -6.15 -2.00 -2.25
C GLU A 80 -5.34 -1.66 -3.51
N ILE A 81 -4.05 -2.00 -3.56
CA ILE A 81 -3.22 -1.64 -4.72
C ILE A 81 -3.70 -2.32 -6.02
N ARG A 82 -4.33 -3.49 -5.91
CA ARG A 82 -4.89 -4.19 -7.07
C ARG A 82 -6.11 -3.48 -7.68
N LYS A 83 -6.79 -2.60 -6.93
CA LYS A 83 -7.97 -1.87 -7.40
C LYS A 83 -7.59 -0.65 -8.25
N PHE A 84 -6.33 -0.22 -8.21
CA PHE A 84 -5.85 0.89 -9.03
C PHE A 84 -6.15 0.66 -10.51
N ASN A 85 -6.67 1.70 -11.17
CA ASN A 85 -7.08 1.67 -12.57
C ASN A 85 -6.56 2.93 -13.27
N ALA A 86 -5.64 2.77 -14.21
CA ALA A 86 -5.01 3.89 -14.89
C ALA A 86 -6.01 4.76 -15.67
N ASP A 87 -7.07 4.18 -16.22
CA ASP A 87 -8.07 4.92 -16.99
C ASP A 87 -8.93 5.80 -16.07
N ASP A 88 -9.33 5.29 -14.89
CA ASP A 88 -10.13 6.05 -13.91
C ASP A 88 -9.33 7.25 -13.37
N GLU A 89 -8.06 7.03 -13.03
CA GLU A 89 -7.13 8.07 -12.55
C GLU A 89 -6.84 9.12 -13.63
N PHE A 90 -6.70 8.69 -14.89
CA PHE A 90 -6.52 9.61 -16.00
C PHE A 90 -7.76 10.50 -16.18
N ASP A 91 -8.96 9.92 -16.13
CA ASP A 91 -10.22 10.67 -16.27
C ASP A 91 -10.43 11.66 -15.11
N GLU A 92 -9.94 11.34 -13.91
CA GLU A 92 -10.01 12.24 -12.75
C GLU A 92 -9.01 13.39 -12.83
N PHE A 93 -7.74 13.12 -13.15
CA PHE A 93 -6.66 14.11 -13.03
C PHE A 93 -6.31 14.83 -14.32
N TRP A 94 -6.53 14.22 -15.48
CA TRP A 94 -6.05 14.78 -16.72
C TRP A 94 -6.85 16.01 -17.15
N SER A 95 -6.12 17.10 -17.44
CA SER A 95 -6.62 18.23 -18.19
C SER A 95 -5.51 18.82 -19.05
N VAL A 96 -5.88 19.58 -20.08
CA VAL A 96 -4.87 20.28 -20.92
C VAL A 96 -4.01 21.22 -20.09
N ASP A 97 -4.59 21.87 -19.07
CA ASP A 97 -3.86 22.79 -18.18
C ASP A 97 -2.94 22.02 -17.23
N PHE A 98 -3.37 20.88 -16.70
CA PHE A 98 -2.51 19.96 -15.94
C PHE A 98 -1.29 19.53 -16.77
N GLY A 99 -1.51 19.07 -18.01
CA GLY A 99 -0.43 18.66 -18.90
C GLY A 99 0.56 19.79 -19.19
N ARG A 100 0.07 21.01 -19.42
CA ARG A 100 0.94 22.18 -19.63
C ARG A 100 1.72 22.58 -18.39
N HIS A 101 1.09 22.53 -17.22
CA HIS A 101 1.73 22.89 -15.96
C HIS A 101 2.86 21.92 -15.60
N ASN A 102 2.62 20.61 -15.79
CA ASN A 102 3.56 19.56 -15.42
C ASN A 102 4.49 19.13 -16.57
N GLY A 103 4.27 19.63 -17.79
CA GLY A 103 5.10 19.31 -18.95
C GLY A 103 4.82 17.94 -19.58
N PHE A 104 3.62 17.38 -19.35
CA PHE A 104 3.20 16.08 -19.89
C PHE A 104 2.30 16.22 -21.12
N ARG A 105 2.40 15.25 -22.02
CA ARG A 105 1.36 14.93 -22.99
C ARG A 105 0.37 13.93 -22.40
N ALA A 106 -0.86 13.94 -22.90
CA ALA A 106 -1.90 13.00 -22.47
C ALA A 106 -1.42 11.54 -22.57
N SER A 107 -0.77 11.20 -23.68
CA SER A 107 -0.23 9.87 -23.92
C SER A 107 0.89 9.48 -22.96
N GLU A 108 1.69 10.44 -22.50
CA GLU A 108 2.77 10.18 -21.54
C GLU A 108 2.19 9.95 -20.15
N PHE A 109 1.22 10.76 -19.75
CA PHE A 109 0.57 10.63 -18.45
C PHE A 109 -0.20 9.31 -18.31
N ILE A 110 -1.02 8.93 -19.29
CA ILE A 110 -1.72 7.63 -19.24
C ILE A 110 -0.73 6.45 -19.25
N GLN A 111 0.38 6.55 -19.99
CA GLN A 111 1.39 5.51 -19.99
C GLN A 111 2.01 5.32 -18.60
N MET A 112 2.35 6.41 -17.91
CA MET A 112 2.89 6.37 -16.55
C MET A 112 1.90 5.69 -15.57
N LEU A 113 0.61 6.03 -15.64
CA LEU A 113 -0.42 5.39 -14.83
C LEU A 113 -0.56 3.90 -15.14
N GLN A 114 -0.47 3.50 -16.41
CA GLN A 114 -0.53 2.09 -16.82
C GLN A 114 0.69 1.29 -16.33
N GLU A 115 1.87 1.90 -16.31
CA GLU A 115 3.08 1.32 -15.74
C GLU A 115 2.92 1.09 -14.22
N ASP A 116 2.37 2.07 -13.50
CA ASP A 116 2.09 1.95 -12.06
C ASP A 116 0.99 0.93 -11.76
N GLU A 117 -0.06 0.86 -12.57
CA GLU A 117 -1.10 -0.17 -12.46
C GLU A 117 -0.52 -1.58 -12.63
N ALA A 118 0.34 -1.77 -13.63
CA ALA A 118 1.01 -3.05 -13.84
C ALA A 118 1.93 -3.41 -12.66
N TYR A 119 2.67 -2.42 -12.15
CA TYR A 119 3.54 -2.56 -10.99
C TYR A 119 2.76 -2.99 -9.74
N PHE A 120 1.69 -2.27 -9.40
CA PHE A 120 0.83 -2.61 -8.26
C PHE A 120 0.22 -4.00 -8.37
N LYS A 121 -0.24 -4.39 -9.56
CA LYS A 121 -0.78 -5.75 -9.80
C LYS A 121 0.27 -6.83 -9.59
N GLU A 122 1.52 -6.61 -10.02
CA GLU A 122 2.62 -7.54 -9.76
C GLU A 122 2.93 -7.63 -8.26
N CYS A 123 3.02 -6.49 -7.58
CA CYS A 123 3.21 -6.42 -6.12
C CYS A 123 2.11 -7.18 -5.38
N ALA A 124 0.85 -6.97 -5.72
CA ALA A 124 -0.28 -7.66 -5.09
C ALA A 124 -0.15 -9.20 -5.24
N VAL A 125 0.20 -9.69 -6.43
CA VAL A 125 0.42 -11.13 -6.65
C VAL A 125 1.54 -11.68 -5.77
N ARG A 126 2.65 -10.96 -5.63
CA ARG A 126 3.77 -11.35 -4.75
C ARG A 126 3.36 -11.32 -3.28
N MET A 127 2.64 -10.29 -2.83
CA MET A 127 2.14 -10.16 -1.47
C MET A 127 1.16 -11.28 -1.08
N TYR A 128 0.22 -11.64 -1.95
CA TYR A 128 -0.68 -12.77 -1.68
C TYR A 128 0.09 -14.09 -1.53
N LYS A 129 1.11 -14.32 -2.37
CA LYS A 129 1.96 -15.51 -2.25
C LYS A 129 2.72 -15.52 -0.93
N GLU A 130 3.29 -14.40 -0.51
CA GLU A 130 3.94 -14.28 0.80
C GLU A 130 2.95 -14.54 1.95
N ALA A 131 1.78 -13.91 1.92
CA ALA A 131 0.74 -14.08 2.92
C ALA A 131 0.28 -15.54 3.07
N ILE A 132 0.23 -16.31 1.98
CA ILE A 132 -0.07 -17.76 2.01
C ILE A 132 1.09 -18.55 2.64
N ASN A 133 2.34 -18.16 2.39
CA ASN A 133 3.52 -18.86 2.89
C ASN A 133 3.84 -18.56 4.37
N LEU A 134 3.13 -17.63 5.01
CA LEU A 134 3.25 -17.31 6.43
C LEU A 134 2.54 -18.34 7.35
N ASP A 135 1.72 -19.23 6.76
CA ASP A 135 0.98 -20.31 7.45
C ASP A 135 1.88 -21.42 8.04
#